data_AF-A0A2G1MFI8-F1
#
_entry.id   AF-A0A2G1MFI8-F1
#
_cell.length_a   1.000
_cell.length_b   1.000
_cell.length_c   1.000
_cell.angle_alpha   90.00
_cell.angle_beta   90.00
_cell.angle_gamma   90.00
#
_symmetry.space_group_name_H-M   'P 1'
#
loop_
_entity.id
_entity.type
_entity.pdbx_description
1 polymer ?
#
loop_
_entity_poly.entity_id
_entity_poly.type
_entity_poly.pdbx_seq_one_letter_code
_entity_poly.pdbx_strand_id
1 'polypeptide(L)'
;MTQEQKRPSPNTCWIMSSRDLPRKRHDGWFRVTKADGSESVIVLRKRKRQMLEALMRSHVYCASPVRLSDVVNLLRHNYGIDIETVYFEEDHGDDVTRYGVYVLADKVEYIERRAALEVAA
;
A
#
# COMPACT_ATOMS: atom_id res chain seq x y z
N MET A 1 19.30 -1.28 -15.66
CA MET A 1 18.43 -2.31 -15.07
C MET A 1 19.15 -2.86 -13.86
N THR A 2 18.86 -2.33 -12.68
CA THR A 2 19.57 -2.70 -11.44
C THR A 2 18.89 -3.94 -10.86
N GLN A 3 19.43 -5.11 -11.15
CA GLN A 3 19.13 -6.32 -10.36
C GLN A 3 19.95 -6.24 -9.08
N GLU A 4 19.32 -5.99 -7.92
CA GLU A 4 19.80 -6.49 -6.62
C GLU A 4 18.78 -6.24 -5.50
N GLN A 5 17.64 -6.92 -5.54
CA GLN A 5 16.80 -7.01 -4.34
C GLN A 5 16.46 -8.49 -4.12
N LYS A 6 17.44 -9.22 -3.57
CA LYS A 6 17.26 -10.63 -3.15
C LYS A 6 16.37 -10.76 -1.91
N ARG A 7 16.12 -9.65 -1.21
CA ARG A 7 15.33 -9.61 0.03
C ARG A 7 14.50 -8.34 0.07
N PRO A 8 13.31 -8.38 0.68
CA PRO A 8 12.49 -7.19 0.87
C PRO A 8 13.22 -6.18 1.76
N SER A 9 12.86 -4.91 1.62
CA SER A 9 13.40 -3.84 2.45
C SER A 9 13.27 -4.19 3.95
N PRO A 10 14.25 -3.88 4.81
CA PRO A 10 14.18 -4.18 6.25
C PRO A 10 12.97 -3.61 6.97
N ASN A 11 12.35 -2.55 6.42
CA ASN A 11 11.13 -1.95 6.95
C ASN A 11 9.84 -2.64 6.48
N THR A 12 9.91 -3.73 5.71
CA THR A 12 8.73 -4.45 5.23
C THR A 12 7.96 -5.05 6.39
N CYS A 13 6.67 -4.72 6.50
CA CYS A 13 5.83 -5.10 7.61
C CYS A 13 4.97 -6.31 7.25
N TRP A 14 4.96 -7.32 8.14
CA TRP A 14 4.04 -8.45 8.02
C TRP A 14 2.79 -8.19 8.86
N ILE A 15 1.66 -7.99 8.17
CA ILE A 15 0.35 -7.81 8.80
C ILE A 15 -0.28 -9.21 8.95
N MET A 16 -0.25 -9.72 10.18
CA MET A 16 -0.79 -11.03 10.54
C MET A 16 -2.23 -10.94 11.04
N SER A 17 -2.60 -9.80 11.59
CA SER A 17 -3.91 -9.54 12.15
C SER A 17 -4.43 -8.15 11.78
N SER A 18 -5.75 -7.98 11.88
CA SER A 18 -6.36 -6.67 11.68
C SER A 18 -5.90 -5.60 12.67
N ARG A 19 -5.28 -6.02 13.79
CA ARG A 19 -4.81 -5.13 14.86
C ARG A 19 -3.45 -4.52 14.54
N ASP A 20 -2.72 -5.12 13.60
CA ASP A 20 -1.40 -4.65 13.17
C ASP A 20 -1.52 -3.45 12.23
N LEU A 21 -2.70 -3.26 11.63
CA LEU A 21 -3.01 -2.11 10.79
C LEU A 21 -3.22 -0.83 11.62
N PRO A 22 -2.92 0.35 11.06
CA PRO A 22 -3.26 1.65 11.65
C PRO A 22 -4.70 1.71 12.16
N ARG A 23 -4.93 2.29 13.35
CA ARG A 23 -6.22 2.20 14.06
C ARG A 23 -7.33 3.10 13.49
N LYS A 24 -6.99 4.16 12.74
CA LYS A 24 -7.98 5.14 12.29
C LYS A 24 -8.85 4.56 11.16
N ARG A 25 -10.17 4.61 11.34
CA ARG A 25 -11.17 4.03 10.41
C ARG A 25 -12.18 5.03 9.86
N HIS A 26 -12.24 6.25 10.40
CA HIS A 26 -13.08 7.33 9.88
C HIS A 26 -12.56 7.80 8.52
N ASP A 27 -13.28 8.70 7.87
CA ASP A 27 -12.89 9.23 6.57
C ASP A 27 -11.52 9.93 6.65
N GLY A 28 -10.69 9.71 5.65
CA GLY A 28 -9.41 10.36 5.46
C GLY A 28 -9.27 10.81 4.01
N TRP A 29 -8.73 12.00 3.81
CA TRP A 29 -8.46 12.58 2.50
C TRP A 29 -7.00 12.39 2.18
N PHE A 30 -6.73 11.95 0.95
CA PHE A 30 -5.38 11.66 0.49
C PHE A 30 -5.16 12.34 -0.85
N ARG A 31 -4.06 13.09 -0.95
CA ARG A 31 -3.51 13.51 -2.24
C ARG A 31 -2.69 12.35 -2.78
N VAL A 32 -2.96 11.97 -4.02
CA VAL A 32 -2.20 10.97 -4.77
C VAL A 32 -1.54 11.71 -5.93
N THR A 33 -0.22 11.72 -5.96
CA THR A 33 0.60 12.26 -7.04
C THR A 33 1.23 11.09 -7.79
N LYS A 34 0.88 10.95 -9.07
CA LYS A 34 1.35 9.87 -9.94
C LYS A 34 2.74 10.17 -10.50
N ALA A 35 3.36 9.16 -11.12
CA ALA A 35 4.66 9.29 -11.76
C ALA A 35 4.70 10.34 -12.89
N ASP A 36 3.58 10.57 -13.59
CA ASP A 36 3.45 11.62 -14.62
C ASP A 36 3.22 13.03 -14.04
N GLY A 37 3.19 13.15 -12.70
CA GLY A 37 2.94 14.40 -11.98
C GLY A 37 1.45 14.74 -11.83
N SER A 38 0.53 13.94 -12.37
CA SER A 38 -0.90 14.17 -12.18
C SER A 38 -1.29 13.97 -10.72
N GLU A 39 -2.12 14.89 -10.21
CA GLU A 39 -2.61 14.85 -8.85
C GLU A 39 -4.10 14.54 -8.80
N SER A 40 -4.51 13.77 -7.81
CA SER A 40 -5.92 13.52 -7.51
C SER A 40 -6.15 13.45 -6.01
N VAL A 41 -7.38 13.71 -5.60
CA VAL A 41 -7.78 13.57 -4.20
C VAL A 41 -8.77 12.41 -4.08
N ILE A 42 -8.47 11.50 -3.16
CA ILE A 42 -9.35 10.38 -2.82
C ILE A 42 -9.78 10.44 -1.36
N VAL A 43 -10.97 9.91 -1.10
CA VAL A 43 -11.49 9.73 0.26
C VAL A 43 -11.58 8.25 0.56
N LEU A 44 -10.85 7.81 1.59
CA LEU A 44 -10.87 6.43 2.05
C LEU A 44 -11.38 6.33 3.48
N ARG A 45 -11.99 5.18 3.77
CA ARG A 45 -12.53 4.84 5.08
C ARG A 45 -12.35 3.36 5.39
N LYS A 46 -12.51 2.99 6.65
CA LYS A 46 -12.43 1.61 7.14
C LYS A 46 -11.11 0.96 6.69
N ARG A 47 -11.16 -0.32 6.27
CA ARG A 47 -9.98 -1.12 5.95
C ARG A 47 -9.14 -0.54 4.81
N LYS A 48 -9.76 0.11 3.82
CA LYS A 48 -9.06 0.75 2.69
C LYS A 48 -8.12 1.85 3.16
N ARG A 49 -8.62 2.72 4.04
CA ARG A 49 -7.81 3.75 4.70
C ARG A 49 -6.65 3.14 5.47
N GLN A 50 -6.95 2.15 6.32
CA GLN A 50 -5.92 1.52 7.16
C GLN A 50 -4.82 0.86 6.33
N MET A 51 -5.19 0.22 5.21
CA MET A 51 -4.22 -0.41 4.30
C MET A 51 -3.36 0.63 3.59
N LEU A 52 -3.96 1.72 3.09
CA LEU A 52 -3.18 2.80 2.47
C LEU A 52 -2.23 3.46 3.48
N GLU A 53 -2.70 3.77 4.70
CA GLU A 53 -1.83 4.31 5.76
C GLU A 53 -0.72 3.33 6.16
N ALA A 54 -0.92 2.02 6.05
CA ALA A 54 0.14 1.03 6.29
C ALA A 54 1.18 1.06 5.15
N LEU A 55 0.73 1.08 3.90
CA LEU A 55 1.59 1.17 2.71
C LEU A 55 2.39 2.47 2.66
N MET A 56 1.82 3.58 3.14
CA MET A 56 2.52 4.87 3.28
C MET A 56 3.67 4.82 4.31
N ARG A 57 3.63 3.90 5.28
CA ARG A 57 4.67 3.76 6.31
C ARG A 57 5.77 2.78 5.92
N SER A 58 5.40 1.73 5.20
CA SER A 58 6.28 0.61 4.87
C SER A 58 5.69 -0.26 3.76
N HIS A 59 6.55 -1.00 3.07
CA HIS A 59 6.10 -2.12 2.24
C HIS A 59 5.37 -3.16 3.09
N VAL A 60 4.42 -3.89 2.50
CA VAL A 60 3.58 -4.85 3.23
C VAL A 60 3.64 -6.23 2.58
N TYR A 61 3.92 -7.27 3.36
CA TYR A 61 3.87 -8.64 2.83
C TYR A 61 2.48 -8.96 2.24
N CYS A 62 2.50 -9.55 1.05
CA CYS A 62 1.33 -10.08 0.36
C CYS A 62 0.90 -11.37 1.07
N ALA A 63 0.20 -11.19 2.19
CA ALA A 63 -0.20 -12.29 3.05
C ALA A 63 -1.74 -12.48 3.00
N SER A 64 -2.15 -13.74 2.93
CA SER A 64 -3.56 -14.17 2.96
C SER A 64 -4.28 -14.09 4.33
N PRO A 65 -3.64 -13.99 5.54
CA PRO A 65 -4.36 -14.22 6.80
C PRO A 65 -5.44 -13.16 7.09
N VAL A 66 -5.33 -11.98 6.48
CA VAL A 66 -6.29 -10.87 6.61
C VAL A 66 -6.86 -10.40 5.27
N ARG A 67 -6.68 -11.20 4.21
CA ARG A 67 -7.14 -10.91 2.84
C ARG A 67 -6.75 -9.51 2.35
N LEU A 68 -5.49 -9.11 2.55
CA LEU A 68 -5.03 -7.78 2.12
C LEU A 68 -5.09 -7.60 0.62
N SER A 69 -4.96 -8.68 -0.15
CA SER A 69 -5.10 -8.69 -1.61
C SER A 69 -6.42 -8.10 -2.07
N ASP A 70 -7.53 -8.40 -1.39
CA ASP A 70 -8.85 -7.87 -1.74
C ASP A 70 -8.88 -6.35 -1.57
N VAL A 71 -8.24 -5.86 -0.50
CA VAL A 71 -8.16 -4.42 -0.21
C VAL A 71 -7.24 -3.71 -1.19
N VAL A 72 -6.08 -4.31 -1.51
CA VAL A 72 -5.13 -3.77 -2.49
C VAL A 72 -5.77 -3.71 -3.88
N ASN A 73 -6.48 -4.77 -4.29
CA ASN A 73 -7.20 -4.78 -5.57
C ASN A 73 -8.25 -3.68 -5.63
N LEU A 74 -8.99 -3.43 -4.54
CA LEU A 74 -9.92 -2.29 -4.47
C LEU A 74 -9.19 -0.95 -4.58
N LEU A 75 -8.04 -0.77 -3.93
CA LEU A 75 -7.25 0.46 -4.02
C LEU A 75 -6.74 0.71 -5.45
N ARG A 76 -6.24 -0.32 -6.13
CA ARG A 76 -5.79 -0.25 -7.52
C ARG A 76 -6.94 0.08 -8.48
N HIS A 77 -7.98 -0.75 -8.49
CA HIS A 77 -9.01 -0.68 -9.53
C HIS A 77 -10.04 0.42 -9.30
N ASN A 78 -10.41 0.69 -8.04
CA ASN A 78 -11.50 1.63 -7.75
C ASN A 78 -10.99 3.02 -7.40
N TYR A 79 -9.73 3.15 -6.97
CA TYR A 79 -9.14 4.43 -6.57
C TYR A 79 -7.93 4.82 -7.41
N GLY A 80 -7.51 3.97 -8.35
CA GLY A 80 -6.44 4.29 -9.30
C GLY A 80 -5.08 4.50 -8.64
N ILE A 81 -4.86 3.95 -7.44
CA ILE A 81 -3.59 4.03 -6.72
C ILE A 81 -2.66 2.96 -7.26
N ASP A 82 -1.48 3.38 -7.70
CA ASP A 82 -0.44 2.47 -8.14
C ASP A 82 0.25 1.81 -6.94
N ILE A 83 0.07 0.50 -6.86
CA ILE A 83 0.66 -0.36 -5.85
C ILE A 83 1.29 -1.50 -6.62
N GLU A 84 2.59 -1.68 -6.55
CA GLU A 84 3.28 -2.79 -7.18
C GLU A 84 3.22 -4.05 -6.31
N THR A 85 3.35 -5.22 -6.94
CA THR A 85 3.64 -6.48 -6.22
C THR A 85 5.00 -6.97 -6.66
N VAL A 86 5.98 -6.86 -5.76
CA VAL A 86 7.33 -7.36 -5.97
C VAL A 86 7.42 -8.76 -5.38
N TYR A 87 7.82 -9.74 -6.19
CA TYR A 87 7.99 -11.12 -5.74
C TYR A 87 9.44 -11.39 -5.35
N PHE A 88 9.60 -12.09 -4.23
CA PHE A 88 10.88 -12.54 -3.70
C PHE A 88 10.85 -14.05 -3.55
N GLU A 89 12.03 -14.65 -3.62
CA GLU A 89 12.24 -16.08 -3.41
C GLU A 89 13.28 -16.25 -2.30
N GLU A 90 12.96 -17.08 -1.31
CA GLU A 90 13.89 -17.53 -0.29
C GLU A 90 14.16 -19.01 -0.46
N ASP A 91 15.43 -19.34 -0.68
CA ASP A 91 15.94 -20.70 -0.80
C ASP A 91 16.35 -21.21 0.58
N HIS A 92 15.68 -22.26 1.05
CA HIS A 92 15.95 -22.95 2.30
C HIS A 92 16.64 -24.32 2.08
N GLY A 93 17.31 -24.50 0.94
CA GLY A 93 18.03 -25.72 0.58
C GLY A 93 17.13 -26.75 -0.10
N ASP A 94 16.21 -27.34 0.66
CA ASP A 94 15.28 -28.37 0.15
C ASP A 94 13.91 -27.80 -0.27
N ASP A 95 13.64 -26.52 0.05
CA ASP A 95 12.39 -25.83 -0.27
C ASP A 95 12.64 -24.38 -0.70
N VAL A 96 11.88 -23.91 -1.69
CA VAL A 96 11.93 -22.53 -2.19
C VAL A 96 10.60 -21.87 -1.88
N THR A 97 10.61 -20.93 -0.93
CA THR A 97 9.43 -20.16 -0.59
C THR A 97 9.35 -18.90 -1.46
N ARG A 98 8.24 -18.75 -2.17
CA ARG A 98 7.92 -17.54 -2.94
C ARG A 98 6.93 -16.69 -2.17
N TYR A 99 7.21 -15.40 -2.03
CA TYR A 99 6.29 -14.45 -1.42
C TYR A 99 6.26 -13.12 -2.16
N GLY A 100 5.09 -12.48 -2.14
CA GLY A 100 4.91 -11.14 -2.69
C GLY A 100 5.02 -10.08 -1.61
N VAL A 101 5.38 -8.86 -2.00
CA VAL A 101 5.35 -7.66 -1.16
C VAL A 101 4.68 -6.55 -1.94
N TYR A 102 3.71 -5.88 -1.31
CA TYR A 102 3.06 -4.69 -1.83
C TYR A 102 3.91 -3.46 -1.56
N VAL A 103 4.17 -2.69 -2.62
CA VAL A 103 4.96 -1.46 -2.60
C VAL A 103 4.09 -0.34 -3.16
N LEU A 104 4.01 0.79 -2.46
CA LEU A 104 3.29 1.96 -2.96
C LEU A 104 4.19 2.69 -3.96
N ALA A 105 3.77 2.75 -5.22
CA ALA A 105 4.52 3.42 -6.29
C ALA A 105 4.15 4.90 -6.41
N ASP A 106 2.86 5.23 -6.20
CA ASP A 106 2.41 6.62 -6.15
C ASP A 106 2.90 7.33 -4.89
N LYS A 107 3.15 8.65 -5.01
CA LYS A 107 3.35 9.48 -3.83
C LYS A 107 1.98 9.79 -3.21
N VAL A 108 1.79 9.41 -1.96
CA VAL A 108 0.52 9.61 -1.25
C VAL A 108 0.75 10.41 0.03
N GLU A 109 -0.07 11.44 0.22
CA GLU A 109 -0.02 12.30 1.40
C GLU A 109 -1.41 12.40 2.03
N TYR A 110 -1.49 12.30 3.35
CA TYR A 110 -2.70 12.65 4.07
C TYR A 110 -2.87 14.17 4.06
N ILE A 111 -4.07 14.64 3.71
CA ILE A 111 -4.40 16.06 3.68
C ILE A 111 -5.64 16.36 4.51
N GLU A 112 -5.75 17.58 5.02
CA GLU A 112 -6.98 18.03 5.65
C GLU A 112 -8.10 18.17 4.62
N ARG A 113 -9.35 17.96 5.07
CA ARG A 113 -10.54 18.10 4.21
C ARG A 113 -10.61 19.45 3.51
N ARG A 114 -10.15 20.53 4.16
CA ARG A 114 -10.15 21.86 3.55
C ARG A 114 -9.20 21.92 2.35
N ALA A 115 -7.95 21.47 2.53
CA ALA A 115 -6.97 21.37 1.46
C ALA A 115 -7.43 20.44 0.32
N ALA A 116 -8.19 19.39 0.65
CA ALA A 116 -8.77 18.50 -0.34
C ALA A 116 -9.80 19.19 -1.26
N LEU A 117 -10.59 20.13 -0.74
CA LEU A 117 -11.57 20.88 -1.54
C LEU A 117 -10.90 21.88 -2.47
N GLU A 118 -9.73 22.39 -2.12
CA GLU A 118 -8.97 23.35 -2.92
C GLU A 118 -8.31 22.69 -4.15
N VAL A 119 -7.92 21.42 -4.05
CA VAL A 119 -7.36 20.65 -5.18
C VAL A 119 -8.46 20.18 -6.17
N ALA A 120 -9.71 20.13 -5.71
CA ALA A 120 -10.85 19.67 -6.51
C ALA A 120 -11.64 20.82 -7.18
N ALA A 121 -11.27 22.07 -6.92
CA ALA A 121 -11.87 23.28 -7.49
C ALA A 121 -11.11 23.74 -8.73
#